data_AF-A0A8I1ADJ9-F1
#
_entry.id   AF-A0A8I1ADJ9-F1
#
_cell.length_a   1.000
_cell.length_b   1.000
_cell.length_c   1.000
_cell.angle_alpha   90.00
_cell.angle_beta   90.00
_cell.angle_gamma   90.00
#
_symmetry.space_group_name_H-M   'P 1'
#
loop_
_entity.id
_entity.type
_entity.pdbx_description
1 polymer ?
#
loop_
_entity_poly.entity_id
_entity_poly.type
_entity_poly.pdbx_seq_one_letter_code
_entity_poly.pdbx_strand_id
1 'polypeptide(L)'
;MGNRYPWNRRYGYNGYLIEKKGTRIFFPGDTAFTDQFRKLSETGPVDLAFMPIGAYSPDHLRWAHCTPEEAWAMFRDTGAKWLAPIHWDTFVLSAEPLEEPMERLMQAAGQEEGRIVFRKHGDTFMLPEGSREKTDSEALNR
;
A
#
# COMPACT_ATOMS: atom_id res chain seq x y z
N MET A 1 -13.32 -9.51 6.09
CA MET A 1 -14.35 -8.99 7.02
C MET A 1 -13.82 -9.06 8.44
N GLY A 2 -14.01 -8.01 9.23
CA GLY A 2 -13.54 -7.99 10.60
C GLY A 2 -14.34 -8.96 11.47
N ASN A 3 -13.66 -9.92 12.08
CA ASN A 3 -14.25 -10.86 13.02
C ASN A 3 -13.56 -10.69 14.37
N ARG A 4 -14.29 -10.20 15.38
CA ARG A 4 -13.76 -10.05 16.74
C ARG A 4 -14.34 -11.05 17.72
N TYR A 5 -15.55 -11.53 17.45
CA TYR A 5 -16.25 -12.50 18.29
C TYR A 5 -16.90 -13.59 17.43
N PRO A 6 -17.07 -14.82 17.95
CA PRO A 6 -17.66 -15.94 17.21
C PRO A 6 -19.04 -15.62 16.60
N TRP A 7 -19.82 -14.77 17.26
CA TRP A 7 -21.18 -14.39 16.87
C TRP A 7 -21.28 -13.07 16.09
N ASN A 8 -20.16 -12.35 15.88
CA ASN A 8 -20.18 -11.07 15.20
C ASN A 8 -19.21 -11.03 14.04
N ARG A 9 -19.76 -11.26 12.84
CA ARG A 9 -19.02 -11.35 11.57
C ARG A 9 -19.36 -10.24 10.56
N ARG A 10 -20.00 -9.16 11.02
CA ARG A 10 -20.55 -8.12 10.12
C ARG A 10 -19.74 -6.82 10.08
N TYR A 11 -18.51 -6.81 10.57
CA TYR A 11 -17.69 -5.60 10.44
C TYR A 11 -17.12 -5.48 9.02
N GLY A 12 -17.35 -4.31 8.43
CA GLY A 12 -16.76 -3.93 7.15
C GLY A 12 -15.25 -3.77 7.23
N TYR A 13 -14.65 -3.53 6.08
CA TYR A 13 -13.24 -3.17 5.90
C TYR A 13 -13.19 -2.00 4.93
N ASN A 14 -12.17 -1.16 5.04
CA ASN A 14 -12.01 0.00 4.19
C ASN A 14 -10.53 0.38 4.08
N GLY A 15 -10.19 1.04 2.96
CA GLY A 15 -8.95 1.80 2.83
C GLY A 15 -9.20 3.29 3.07
N TYR A 16 -8.12 4.06 3.15
CA TYR A 16 -8.13 5.50 3.29
C TYR A 16 -7.27 6.14 2.21
N LEU A 17 -7.80 7.19 1.58
CA LEU A 17 -7.00 8.18 0.89
C LEU A 17 -6.93 9.41 1.79
N ILE A 18 -5.71 9.83 2.15
CA ILE A 18 -5.45 10.97 3.02
C ILE A 18 -4.84 12.07 2.18
N GLU A 19 -5.47 13.25 2.21
CA GLU A 19 -5.06 14.39 1.40
C GLU A 19 -4.77 15.60 2.30
N LYS A 20 -3.60 16.22 2.10
CA LYS A 20 -3.21 17.43 2.84
C LYS A 20 -2.26 18.27 2.00
N LYS A 21 -2.59 19.55 1.77
CA LYS A 21 -1.76 20.51 1.02
C LYS A 21 -1.24 19.91 -0.31
N GLY A 22 -2.12 19.25 -1.05
CA GLY A 22 -1.74 18.59 -2.30
C GLY A 22 -0.82 17.38 -2.15
N THR A 23 -0.62 16.80 -0.96
CA THR A 23 0.01 15.47 -0.79
C THR A 23 -1.09 14.43 -0.64
N ARG A 24 -0.98 13.32 -1.37
CA ARG A 24 -1.97 12.23 -1.37
C ARG A 24 -1.31 10.92 -0.94
N ILE A 25 -1.77 10.37 0.18
CA ILE A 25 -1.27 9.11 0.76
C ILE A 25 -2.39 8.09 0.76
N PHE A 26 -2.15 6.92 0.21
CA PHE A 26 -3.11 5.82 0.15
C PHE A 26 -2.75 4.70 1.13
N PHE A 27 -3.72 4.28 1.95
CA PHE A 27 -3.59 3.18 2.89
C PHE A 27 -4.74 2.18 2.67
N PRO A 28 -4.51 1.03 2.02
CA PRO A 28 -5.57 0.07 1.70
C PRO A 28 -5.96 -0.82 2.88
N GLY A 29 -5.11 -0.91 3.92
CA GLY A 29 -5.24 -1.94 4.96
C GLY A 29 -4.96 -3.34 4.39
N ASP A 30 -5.45 -4.38 5.08
CA ASP A 30 -5.43 -5.76 4.57
C ASP A 30 -6.32 -5.88 3.33
N THR A 31 -5.73 -6.23 2.20
CA THR A 31 -6.42 -6.29 0.91
C THR A 31 -5.90 -7.47 0.10
N ALA A 32 -6.82 -8.28 -0.43
CA ALA A 32 -6.54 -9.25 -1.48
C ALA A 32 -6.34 -8.55 -2.82
N PHE A 33 -5.83 -9.27 -3.83
CA PHE A 33 -5.72 -8.72 -5.18
C PHE A 33 -7.05 -8.13 -5.68
N THR A 34 -6.99 -6.88 -6.16
CA THR A 34 -8.14 -6.17 -6.72
C THR A 34 -7.71 -5.19 -7.80
N ASP A 35 -8.56 -4.97 -8.79
CA ASP A 35 -8.41 -3.98 -9.85
C ASP A 35 -9.00 -2.60 -9.49
N GLN A 36 -9.65 -2.48 -8.33
CA GLN A 36 -10.34 -1.26 -7.90
C GLN A 36 -9.40 -0.07 -7.75
N PHE A 37 -8.11 -0.32 -7.48
CA PHE A 37 -7.11 0.73 -7.30
C PHE A 37 -6.77 1.49 -8.58
N ARG A 38 -7.06 0.92 -9.77
CA ARG A 38 -6.89 1.64 -11.05
C ARG A 38 -7.66 2.94 -11.09
N LYS A 39 -8.88 2.93 -10.55
CA LYS A 39 -9.75 4.11 -10.44
C LYS A 39 -9.14 5.19 -9.55
N LEU A 40 -8.27 4.82 -8.60
CA LEU A 40 -7.63 5.80 -7.73
C LEU A 40 -6.71 6.73 -8.54
N SER A 41 -5.98 6.17 -9.51
CA SER A 41 -5.11 6.96 -10.39
C SER A 41 -5.87 7.99 -11.23
N GLU A 42 -7.12 7.68 -11.60
CA GLU A 42 -8.02 8.58 -12.35
C GLU A 42 -8.44 9.80 -11.53
N THR A 43 -8.46 9.68 -10.20
CA THR A 43 -8.78 10.80 -9.29
C THR A 43 -7.59 11.76 -9.07
N GLY A 44 -6.42 11.42 -9.61
CA GLY A 44 -5.20 12.22 -9.54
C GLY A 44 -3.98 11.41 -9.10
N PRO A 45 -2.78 12.00 -9.09
CA PRO A 45 -1.57 11.28 -8.71
C PRO A 45 -1.60 10.87 -7.22
N VAL A 46 -0.99 9.75 -6.85
CA VAL A 46 -0.76 9.39 -5.45
C VAL A 46 0.74 9.56 -5.17
N ASP A 47 1.10 10.09 -4.01
CA ASP A 47 2.52 10.32 -3.67
C ASP A 47 3.11 9.08 -3.02
N LEU A 48 2.40 8.50 -2.05
CA LEU A 48 2.80 7.31 -1.32
C LEU A 48 1.62 6.35 -1.18
N ALA A 49 1.83 5.09 -1.51
CA ALA A 49 0.86 4.03 -1.22
C ALA A 49 1.47 3.01 -0.28
N PHE A 50 0.75 2.71 0.80
CA PHE A 50 1.03 1.55 1.63
C PHE A 50 0.49 0.30 0.95
N MET A 51 1.18 -0.83 1.06
CA MET A 51 0.70 -2.11 0.54
C MET A 51 1.02 -3.25 1.52
N PRO A 52 0.04 -4.08 1.90
CA PRO A 52 0.32 -5.29 2.65
C PRO A 52 1.10 -6.27 1.76
N ILE A 53 2.09 -6.96 2.32
CA ILE A 53 2.89 -7.93 1.56
C ILE A 53 2.99 -9.31 2.22
N GLY A 54 2.41 -9.50 3.41
CA GLY A 54 2.40 -10.78 4.14
C GLY A 54 1.00 -11.36 4.32
N ALA A 55 0.92 -12.43 5.11
CA ALA A 55 -0.27 -13.21 5.42
C ALA A 55 -0.92 -13.91 4.21
N TYR A 56 -0.14 -14.26 3.18
CA TYR A 56 -0.65 -14.85 1.94
C TYR A 56 -0.54 -16.38 1.87
N SER A 57 0.21 -17.04 2.78
CA SER A 57 0.45 -18.49 2.72
C SER A 57 -0.22 -19.25 3.87
N PRO A 58 -0.92 -20.38 3.61
CA PRO A 58 -1.13 -21.02 2.30
C PRO A 58 -2.27 -20.36 1.50
N ASP A 59 -2.48 -20.81 0.25
CA ASP A 59 -3.38 -20.19 -0.75
C ASP A 59 -4.78 -19.79 -0.27
N HIS A 60 -5.35 -20.48 0.72
CA HIS A 60 -6.66 -20.12 1.26
C HIS A 60 -6.65 -18.84 2.10
N LEU A 61 -5.52 -18.16 2.31
CA LEU A 61 -5.49 -16.81 2.89
C LEU A 61 -5.64 -15.72 1.81
N ARG A 62 -5.45 -16.07 0.54
CA ARG A 62 -5.45 -15.12 -0.58
C ARG A 62 -6.81 -14.49 -0.90
N TRP A 63 -7.90 -14.97 -0.31
CA TRP A 63 -9.20 -14.27 -0.40
C TRP A 63 -9.23 -12.96 0.40
N ALA A 64 -8.28 -12.76 1.32
CA ALA A 64 -8.16 -11.56 2.15
C ALA A 64 -6.80 -10.85 2.05
N HIS A 65 -5.76 -11.52 1.55
CA HIS A 65 -4.39 -11.01 1.51
C HIS A 65 -3.78 -11.18 0.11
N CYS A 66 -3.08 -10.17 -0.39
CA CYS A 66 -2.35 -10.28 -1.65
C CYS A 66 -0.94 -10.84 -1.45
N THR A 67 -0.37 -11.43 -2.50
CA THR A 67 1.06 -11.76 -2.51
C THR A 67 1.93 -10.51 -2.72
N PRO A 68 3.25 -10.56 -2.51
CA PRO A 68 4.15 -9.44 -2.80
C PRO A 68 4.10 -8.98 -4.26
N GLU A 69 3.93 -9.90 -5.22
CA GLU A 69 3.80 -9.58 -6.64
C GLU A 69 2.48 -8.88 -6.95
N GLU A 70 1.39 -9.34 -6.34
CA GLU A 70 0.08 -8.70 -6.44
C GLU A 70 0.08 -7.33 -5.78
N ALA A 71 0.76 -7.18 -4.64
CA ALA A 71 0.96 -5.90 -3.96
C ALA A 71 1.71 -4.90 -4.85
N TRP A 72 2.76 -5.34 -5.55
CA TRP A 72 3.48 -4.53 -6.52
C TRP A 72 2.59 -4.12 -7.71
N ALA A 73 1.81 -5.05 -8.25
CA ALA A 73 0.86 -4.75 -9.33
C ALA A 73 -0.21 -3.74 -8.89
N MET A 74 -0.81 -3.95 -7.72
CA MET A 74 -1.79 -3.04 -7.12
C MET A 74 -1.21 -1.67 -6.82
N PHE A 75 0.03 -1.59 -6.33
CA PHE A 75 0.77 -0.33 -6.19
C PHE A 75 0.87 0.41 -7.52
N ARG A 76 1.26 -0.28 -8.60
CA ARG A 76 1.32 0.35 -9.93
C ARG A 76 -0.04 0.86 -10.39
N ASP A 77 -1.11 0.10 -10.12
CA ASP A 77 -2.48 0.49 -10.45
C ASP A 77 -2.93 1.77 -9.71
N THR A 78 -2.41 2.06 -8.50
CA THR A 78 -2.70 3.35 -7.82
C THR A 78 -2.07 4.57 -8.49
N GLY A 79 -1.07 4.37 -9.36
CA GLY A 79 -0.25 5.46 -9.90
C GLY A 79 0.65 6.14 -8.86
N ALA A 80 0.86 5.52 -7.69
CA ALA A 80 1.68 6.09 -6.62
C ALA A 80 3.17 6.14 -6.98
N LYS A 81 3.89 7.17 -6.51
CA LYS A 81 5.34 7.29 -6.78
C LYS A 81 6.15 6.32 -5.93
N TRP A 82 5.80 6.19 -4.65
CA TRP A 82 6.51 5.40 -3.65
C TRP A 82 5.62 4.33 -3.02
N LEU A 83 6.19 3.16 -2.73
CA LEU A 83 5.53 2.03 -2.06
C LEU A 83 6.10 1.88 -0.65
N ALA A 84 5.23 1.93 0.37
CA ALA A 84 5.56 1.59 1.75
C ALA A 84 5.00 0.20 2.13
N PRO A 85 5.84 -0.84 2.23
CA PRO A 85 5.37 -2.18 2.55
C PRO A 85 4.96 -2.30 4.03
N ILE A 86 3.82 -2.93 4.28
CA ILE A 86 3.28 -3.19 5.63
C ILE A 86 2.86 -4.65 5.77
N HIS A 87 2.41 -5.04 6.97
CA HIS A 87 1.94 -6.40 7.25
C HIS A 87 3.00 -7.50 7.07
N TRP A 88 4.27 -7.18 7.29
CA TRP A 88 5.38 -8.13 7.22
C TRP A 88 6.34 -7.97 8.42
N ASP A 89 7.11 -9.02 8.71
CA ASP A 89 8.22 -9.03 9.70
C ASP A 89 7.88 -8.55 11.12
N THR A 90 6.60 -8.64 11.52
CA THR A 90 6.14 -8.19 12.85
C THR A 90 5.45 -9.30 13.64
N PHE A 91 4.53 -10.04 13.00
CA PHE A 91 3.79 -11.15 13.62
C PHE A 91 3.75 -12.34 12.66
N VAL A 92 3.84 -13.55 13.20
CA VAL A 92 3.66 -14.79 12.44
C VAL A 92 2.16 -15.10 12.35
N LEU A 93 1.53 -14.75 11.22
CA LEU A 93 0.08 -14.89 10.98
C LEU A 93 -0.27 -16.00 9.98
N SER A 94 0.74 -16.62 9.40
CA SER A 94 0.67 -17.40 8.17
C SER A 94 1.92 -18.27 8.04
N ALA A 95 2.02 -19.06 6.98
CA ALA A 95 3.04 -20.08 6.81
C ALA A 95 4.29 -19.63 6.02
N GLU A 96 4.30 -18.42 5.45
CA GLU A 96 5.49 -17.92 4.76
C GLU A 96 6.66 -17.62 5.73
N PRO A 97 7.92 -17.79 5.30
CA PRO A 97 9.08 -17.32 6.05
C PRO A 97 9.03 -15.80 6.28
N LEU A 98 9.55 -15.33 7.42
CA LEU A 98 9.52 -13.91 7.81
C LEU A 98 10.15 -12.95 6.78
N GLU A 99 11.28 -13.36 6.17
CA GLU A 99 12.04 -12.53 5.23
C GLU A 99 11.49 -12.61 3.78
N GLU A 100 10.80 -13.70 3.44
CA GLU A 100 10.32 -13.99 2.07
C GLU A 100 9.45 -12.87 1.46
N PRO A 101 8.51 -12.23 2.20
CA PRO A 101 7.68 -11.17 1.65
C PRO A 101 8.46 -10.00 1.03
N MET A 102 9.49 -9.50 1.74
CA MET A 102 10.28 -8.38 1.26
C MET A 102 11.16 -8.81 0.10
N GLU A 103 11.78 -10.00 0.15
CA GLU A 103 12.59 -10.53 -0.95
C GLU A 103 11.79 -10.64 -2.25
N ARG A 104 10.58 -11.19 -2.17
CA ARG A 104 9.67 -11.33 -3.31
C ARG A 104 9.17 -9.99 -3.81
N LEU A 105 8.88 -9.03 -2.92
CA LEU A 105 8.50 -7.67 -3.32
C LEU A 105 9.62 -7.01 -4.12
N MET A 106 10.87 -7.10 -3.63
CA MET A 106 12.04 -6.55 -4.31
C MET A 106 12.25 -7.21 -5.67
N GLN A 107 12.08 -8.53 -5.75
CA GLN A 107 12.14 -9.26 -7.02
C GLN A 107 11.04 -8.82 -8.00
N ALA A 108 9.81 -8.61 -7.52
CA ALA A 108 8.70 -8.13 -8.33
C ALA A 108 8.93 -6.70 -8.86
N ALA A 109 9.59 -5.85 -8.07
CA ALA A 109 9.95 -4.49 -8.46
C ALA A 109 11.09 -4.43 -9.47
N GLY A 110 12.05 -5.37 -9.40
CA GLY A 110 13.18 -5.43 -10.32
C GLY A 110 13.95 -4.11 -10.37
N GLN A 111 14.07 -3.51 -11.55
CA GLN A 111 14.78 -2.24 -11.73
C GLN A 111 14.11 -1.04 -11.02
N GLU A 112 12.86 -1.18 -10.61
CA GLU A 112 12.10 -0.14 -9.92
C GLU A 112 12.14 -0.28 -8.39
N GLU A 113 12.97 -1.17 -7.84
CA GLU A 113 13.09 -1.40 -6.38
C GLU A 113 13.43 -0.14 -5.57
N GLY A 114 14.01 0.88 -6.22
CA GLY A 114 14.28 2.18 -5.62
C GLY A 114 13.02 2.91 -5.16
N ARG A 115 11.82 2.51 -5.64
CA ARG A 115 10.53 3.07 -5.23
C ARG A 115 9.98 2.47 -3.93
N ILE A 116 10.58 1.39 -3.43
CA ILE A 116 10.19 0.74 -2.17
C ILE A 116 10.93 1.42 -1.03
N VAL A 117 10.15 2.05 -0.15
CA VAL A 117 10.64 2.70 1.08
C VAL A 117 10.48 1.75 2.26
N PHE A 118 11.05 2.08 3.42
CA PHE A 118 10.97 1.28 4.66
C PHE A 118 11.39 -0.18 4.49
N ARG A 119 12.70 -0.42 4.47
CA ARG A 119 13.26 -1.76 4.31
C ARG A 119 13.53 -2.43 5.66
N LYS A 120 13.51 -1.67 6.75
CA LYS A 120 13.74 -2.13 8.11
C LYS A 120 12.83 -1.43 9.10
N HIS A 121 12.57 -2.08 10.23
CA HIS A 121 11.86 -1.47 11.36
C HIS A 121 12.55 -0.19 11.84
N GLY A 122 11.77 0.87 12.00
CA GLY A 122 12.27 2.18 12.42
C GLY A 122 12.82 3.07 11.31
N ASP A 123 12.83 2.62 10.05
CA ASP A 123 13.18 3.47 8.92
C ASP A 123 12.25 4.68 8.83
N THR A 124 12.82 5.84 8.48
CA THR A 124 12.06 7.07 8.23
C THR A 124 12.23 7.47 6.77
N PHE A 125 11.11 7.86 6.15
CA PHE A 125 11.08 8.31 4.76
C PHE A 125 10.49 9.72 4.72
N MET A 126 11.28 10.64 4.19
CA MET A 126 10.84 12.00 3.89
C MET A 126 10.41 12.03 2.44
N LEU A 127 9.13 12.34 2.20
CA LEU A 127 8.63 12.57 0.85
C LEU A 127 9.45 13.70 0.21
N PRO A 128 10.08 13.47 -0.96
CA PRO A 128 10.87 14.52 -1.63
C PRO A 128 10.00 15.74 -1.96
N GLU A 129 10.51 16.94 -1.68
CA GLU A 129 9.88 18.19 -2.06
C GLU A 129 9.75 18.30 -3.59
N GLY A 130 8.63 18.85 -4.07
CA GLY A 130 8.38 19.06 -5.50
C GLY A 130 7.28 18.19 -6.12
N SER A 131 6.44 17.51 -5.33
CA SER A 131 5.29 16.81 -5.91
C SER A 131 4.14 17.72 -6.31
N ARG A 132 3.84 18.83 -5.61
CA ARG A 132 2.73 19.77 -5.95
C ARG A 132 2.84 21.19 -5.35
N GLU A 133 3.94 21.92 -5.51
CA GLU A 133 3.89 23.39 -5.35
C GLU A 133 3.62 24.05 -6.69
N LYS A 134 2.36 24.43 -6.94
CA LYS A 134 1.86 25.49 -7.87
C LYS A 134 0.37 25.29 -8.13
N THR A 135 -0.50 25.69 -7.20
CA THR A 135 -1.91 25.99 -7.54
C THR A 135 -2.54 27.03 -6.60
N ASP A 136 -1.98 27.28 -5.42
CA ASP A 136 -2.63 28.19 -4.46
C ASP A 136 -2.27 29.68 -4.67
N SER A 137 -1.26 30.01 -5.50
CA SER A 137 -0.90 31.41 -5.77
C SER A 137 -1.69 32.06 -6.92
N GLU A 138 -2.49 31.31 -7.69
CA GLU A 138 -3.31 31.86 -8.78
C GLU A 138 -4.78 32.11 -8.36
N ALA A 139 -5.20 31.63 -7.19
CA ALA A 139 -6.57 31.79 -6.68
C ALA A 139 -6.79 33.07 -5.85
N LEU A 140 -5.74 33.84 -5.55
CA LEU A 140 -5.81 35.07 -4.76
C LEU A 140 -5.69 36.37 -5.58
N ASN A 141 -5.55 36.27 -6.91
CA ASN A 141 -5.47 37.41 -7.84
C ASN A 141 -6.60 37.42 -8.89
N ARG A 142 -7.77 36.84 -8.58
CA ARG A 142 -9.00 37.01 -9.38
C ARG A 142 -10.16 37.48 -8.52
#